data_AF-A0A7X8PYZ3-F1
#
_entry.id   AF-A0A7X8PYZ3-F1
#
_cell.length_a   1.000
_cell.length_b   1.000
_cell.length_c   1.000
_cell.angle_alpha   90.00
_cell.angle_beta   90.00
_cell.angle_gamma   90.00
#
_symmetry.space_group_name_H-M   'P 1'
#
loop_
_entity.id
_entity.type
_entity.pdbx_description
1 polymer ?
#
loop_
_entity_poly.entity_id
_entity_poly.type
_entity_poly.pdbx_seq_one_letter_code
_entity_poly.pdbx_strand_id
1 'polypeptide(L)'
;MTSNLLKKRFVEVFSDSHRSDLQTRLNTFIFYLKKGNLDELNEVLSKVNKEVIINKILETDKDMLKKNCVNISELRRRLTESDFEKILHITGQKGDIVVIKIKELINW
;
A
#
# COMPACT_ATOMS: atom_id res chain seq x y z
N MET A 1 -3.75 -23.37 0.34
CA MET A 1 -4.26 -22.91 1.65
C MET A 1 -3.73 -21.51 2.05
N THR A 2 -2.58 -21.05 1.54
CA THR A 2 -1.94 -19.77 1.90
C THR A 2 -2.61 -18.50 1.37
N SER A 3 -3.22 -18.52 0.18
CA SER A 3 -3.82 -17.32 -0.43
C SER A 3 -4.99 -16.73 0.38
N ASN A 4 -5.85 -17.58 0.96
CA ASN A 4 -7.02 -17.10 1.72
C ASN A 4 -6.65 -16.44 3.05
N LEU A 5 -5.64 -16.94 3.76
CA LEU A 5 -5.17 -16.31 5.00
C LEU A 5 -4.58 -14.93 4.72
N LEU A 6 -3.83 -14.81 3.63
CA LEU A 6 -3.28 -13.55 3.17
C LEU A 6 -4.43 -12.57 2.83
N LYS A 7 -5.36 -12.96 1.95
CA LYS A 7 -6.52 -12.12 1.61
C LYS A 7 -7.27 -11.58 2.84
N LYS A 8 -7.51 -12.43 3.86
CA LYS A 8 -8.12 -12.01 5.13
C LYS A 8 -7.29 -10.96 5.85
N ARG A 9 -5.98 -11.20 6.03
CA ARG A 9 -5.08 -10.26 6.70
C ARG A 9 -5.02 -8.90 6.00
N PHE A 10 -5.03 -8.88 4.67
CA PHE A 10 -5.08 -7.61 3.93
C PHE A 10 -6.36 -6.84 4.26
N VAL A 11 -7.52 -7.49 4.13
CA VAL A 11 -8.81 -6.88 4.43
C VAL A 11 -8.86 -6.39 5.87
N GLU A 12 -8.40 -7.19 6.83
CA GLU A 12 -8.33 -6.80 8.24
C GLU A 12 -7.46 -5.55 8.45
N VAL A 13 -6.22 -5.52 7.95
CA VAL A 13 -5.30 -4.38 8.12
C VAL A 13 -5.84 -3.08 7.52
N PHE A 14 -6.58 -3.18 6.41
CA PHE A 14 -7.11 -2.02 5.69
C PHE A 14 -8.54 -1.65 6.06
N SER A 15 -9.26 -2.49 6.81
CA SER A 15 -10.60 -2.20 7.32
C SER A 15 -10.56 -1.02 8.30
N ASP A 16 -11.59 -0.17 8.25
CA ASP A 16 -11.69 0.99 9.17
C ASP A 16 -11.96 0.56 10.62
N SER A 17 -12.50 -0.64 10.85
CA SER A 17 -12.71 -1.22 12.18
C SER A 17 -11.42 -1.67 12.86
N HIS A 18 -10.35 -1.91 12.09
CA HIS A 18 -9.09 -2.41 12.62
C HIS A 18 -8.06 -1.27 12.68
N ARG A 19 -7.70 -0.87 13.90
CA ARG A 19 -6.67 0.15 14.14
C ARG A 19 -5.26 -0.40 13.97
N SER A 20 -4.91 -0.82 12.75
CA SER A 20 -3.51 -1.04 12.38
C SER A 20 -2.78 0.28 12.22
N ASP A 21 -1.57 0.37 12.77
CA ASP A 21 -0.66 1.50 12.59
C ASP A 21 -0.19 1.62 11.13
N LEU A 22 0.39 2.78 10.80
CA LEU A 22 0.81 3.12 9.44
C LEU A 22 1.94 2.21 8.93
N GLN A 23 2.90 1.82 9.78
CA GLN A 23 3.99 0.92 9.39
C GLN A 23 3.44 -0.47 9.05
N THR A 24 2.50 -1.00 9.84
CA THR A 24 1.85 -2.28 9.56
C THR A 24 1.08 -2.26 8.24
N ARG A 25 0.33 -1.18 7.96
CA ARG A 25 -0.38 -1.01 6.69
C ARG A 25 0.59 -0.99 5.50
N LEU A 26 1.65 -0.19 5.57
CA LEU A 26 2.68 -0.10 4.52
C LEU A 26 3.41 -1.43 4.30
N ASN A 27 3.80 -2.10 5.39
CA ASN A 27 4.46 -3.40 5.33
C ASN A 27 3.58 -4.47 4.67
N THR A 28 2.30 -4.48 5.04
CA THR A 28 1.30 -5.38 4.48
C THR A 28 1.17 -5.09 3.00
N PHE A 29 0.93 -3.85 2.59
CA PHE A 29 0.81 -3.47 1.18
C PHE A 29 2.01 -3.90 0.35
N ILE A 30 3.23 -3.60 0.78
CA ILE A 30 4.47 -4.01 0.09
C ILE A 30 4.57 -5.53 -0.01
N PHE A 31 4.19 -6.26 1.05
CA PHE A 31 4.18 -7.72 1.01
C PHE A 31 3.24 -8.25 -0.10
N TYR A 32 2.03 -7.68 -0.24
CA TYR A 32 1.11 -8.06 -1.31
C TYR A 32 1.60 -7.64 -2.69
N LEU A 33 2.17 -6.44 -2.84
CA LEU A 33 2.76 -6.02 -4.11
C LEU A 33 3.83 -7.00 -4.58
N LYS A 34 4.65 -7.51 -3.66
CA LYS A 34 5.71 -8.45 -3.97
C LYS A 34 5.25 -9.87 -4.24
N LYS A 35 4.23 -10.34 -3.52
CA LYS A 35 3.80 -11.75 -3.57
C LYS A 35 2.62 -11.98 -4.51
N GLY A 36 1.72 -11.01 -4.60
CA GLY A 36 0.52 -11.09 -5.43
C GLY A 36 0.80 -10.75 -6.89
N ASN A 37 0.06 -11.42 -7.76
CA ASN A 37 -0.12 -10.98 -9.15
C ASN A 37 -1.20 -9.87 -9.21
N LEU A 38 -1.38 -9.27 -10.39
CA LEU A 38 -2.36 -8.19 -10.56
C LEU A 38 -3.80 -8.63 -10.24
N ASP A 39 -4.19 -9.85 -10.60
CA ASP A 39 -5.54 -10.36 -10.35
C ASP A 39 -5.82 -10.51 -8.85
N GLU A 40 -4.89 -11.07 -8.09
CA GLU A 40 -4.99 -11.21 -6.64
C GLU A 40 -5.02 -9.85 -5.94
N LEU A 41 -4.19 -8.91 -6.40
CA LEU A 41 -4.17 -7.54 -5.89
C LEU A 41 -5.51 -6.85 -6.12
N ASN A 42 -6.06 -6.94 -7.33
CA ASN A 42 -7.37 -6.38 -7.66
C ASN A 42 -8.49 -7.04 -6.83
N GLU A 43 -8.43 -8.35 -6.58
CA GLU A 43 -9.42 -9.05 -5.76
C GLU A 43 -9.36 -8.64 -4.28
N VAL A 44 -8.18 -8.42 -3.70
CA VAL A 44 -8.11 -7.95 -2.30
C VAL A 44 -8.48 -6.49 -2.17
N LEU A 45 -8.13 -5.67 -3.17
CA LEU A 45 -8.47 -4.26 -3.22
C LEU A 45 -9.96 -4.03 -3.46
N SER A 46 -10.67 -4.93 -4.14
CA SER A 46 -12.13 -4.84 -4.30
C SER A 46 -12.90 -5.16 -3.02
N LYS A 47 -12.28 -5.88 -2.08
CA LYS A 47 -12.85 -6.19 -0.75
C LYS A 47 -12.67 -5.06 0.27
N VAL A 48 -11.93 -4.02 -0.09
CA VAL A 48 -11.72 -2.82 0.72
C VAL A 48 -12.09 -1.58 -0.09
N ASN A 49 -12.28 -0.44 0.57
CA ASN A 49 -12.53 0.79 -0.15
C ASN A 49 -11.21 1.34 -0.72
N LYS A 50 -10.92 0.99 -1.98
CA LYS A 50 -9.72 1.43 -2.71
C LYS A 50 -9.59 2.97 -2.77
N GLU A 51 -10.68 3.70 -2.97
CA GLU A 51 -10.68 5.17 -3.00
C GLU A 51 -10.22 5.76 -1.66
N VAL A 52 -10.67 5.17 -0.54
CA VAL A 52 -10.22 5.59 0.79
C VAL A 52 -8.73 5.35 0.98
N ILE A 53 -8.19 4.22 0.50
CA ILE A 53 -6.74 3.94 0.58
C ILE A 53 -5.95 4.96 -0.26
N ILE A 54 -6.40 5.23 -1.49
CA ILE A 54 -5.75 6.20 -2.38
C ILE A 54 -5.75 7.59 -1.73
N ASN A 55 -6.90 8.06 -1.23
CA ASN A 55 -7.00 9.38 -0.61
C ASN A 55 -6.10 9.47 0.63
N LYS A 56 -6.05 8.43 1.49
CA LYS A 56 -5.14 8.37 2.63
C LYS A 56 -3.67 8.48 2.21
N ILE A 57 -3.26 7.86 1.09
CA ILE A 57 -1.89 7.99 0.56
C ILE A 57 -1.62 9.44 0.12
N LEU A 58 -2.56 10.06 -0.60
CA LEU A 58 -2.42 11.43 -1.10
C LEU A 58 -2.35 12.47 0.04
N GLU A 59 -3.10 12.24 1.11
CA GLU A 59 -3.10 13.05 2.33
C GLU A 59 -1.86 12.83 3.21
N THR A 60 -1.21 11.66 3.12
CA THR A 60 -0.03 11.37 3.93
C THR A 60 1.12 12.30 3.55
N ASP A 61 1.81 12.86 4.55
CA ASP A 61 3.02 13.66 4.37
C ASP A 61 4.22 13.07 5.16
N LYS A 62 5.39 13.70 4.99
CA LYS A 62 6.62 13.25 5.66
C LYS A 62 6.54 13.38 7.18
N ASP A 63 5.77 14.32 7.71
CA ASP A 63 5.67 14.54 9.16
C ASP A 63 4.74 13.52 9.81
N MET A 64 3.67 13.10 9.12
CA MET A 64 2.85 11.94 9.49
C MET A 64 3.70 10.68 9.54
N LEU A 65 4.58 10.44 8.55
CA LEU A 65 5.47 9.28 8.55
C LEU A 65 6.46 9.31 9.72
N LYS A 66 7.06 10.47 10.02
CA LYS A 66 7.93 10.64 11.20
C LYS A 66 7.19 10.42 12.51
N LYS A 67 5.99 10.99 12.66
CA LYS A 67 5.16 10.86 13.86
C LYS A 67 4.77 9.41 14.15
N ASN A 68 4.59 8.61 13.10
CA ASN A 68 4.30 7.19 13.19
C ASN A 68 5.57 6.32 13.21
N CYS A 69 6.76 6.92 13.37
CA CYS A 69 8.04 6.22 13.40
C CYS A 69 8.26 5.28 12.21
N VAL A 70 7.74 5.64 11.02
CA VAL A 70 7.83 4.81 9.82
C VAL A 70 9.26 4.76 9.32
N ASN A 71 9.79 3.56 9.08
CA ASN A 71 11.14 3.38 8.58
C ASN A 71 11.19 3.56 7.04
N ILE A 72 11.34 4.81 6.61
CA ILE A 72 11.39 5.18 5.20
C ILE A 72 12.49 4.45 4.41
N SER A 73 13.68 4.31 5.01
CA SER A 73 14.82 3.67 4.37
C SER A 73 14.56 2.18 4.09
N GLU A 74 13.82 1.51 4.97
CA GLU A 74 13.43 0.11 4.80
C GLU A 74 12.38 -0.05 3.69
N LEU A 75 11.35 0.83 3.68
CA LEU A 75 10.33 0.84 2.63
C LEU A 75 10.95 1.08 1.25
N ARG A 76 11.85 2.07 1.14
CA ARG A 76 12.58 2.36 -0.10
C ARG A 76 13.39 1.16 -0.58
N ARG A 77 14.12 0.47 0.31
CA ARG A 77 14.91 -0.71 -0.09
C ARG A 77 14.07 -1.88 -0.57
N ARG A 78 12.80 -1.95 -0.15
CA ARG A 78 11.89 -3.02 -0.54
C ARG A 78 11.18 -2.73 -1.84
N LEU A 79 10.89 -1.50 -2.20
CA LEU A 79 10.19 -1.21 -3.46
C LEU A 79 11.13 -1.34 -4.67
N THR A 80 10.56 -1.50 -5.86
CA THR A 80 11.23 -1.59 -7.16
C THR A 80 10.38 -0.89 -8.22
N GLU A 81 10.94 -0.57 -9.40
CA GLU A 81 10.14 0.02 -10.50
C GLU A 81 8.95 -0.86 -10.90
N SER A 82 9.11 -2.19 -10.93
CA SER A 82 7.99 -3.12 -11.18
C SER A 82 6.89 -3.07 -10.10
N ASP A 83 7.25 -2.77 -8.85
CA ASP A 83 6.25 -2.57 -7.79
C ASP A 83 5.44 -1.28 -8.04
N PHE A 84 6.05 -0.22 -8.59
CA PHE A 84 5.33 1.00 -8.98
C PHE A 84 4.44 0.78 -10.20
N GLU A 85 4.89 0.02 -11.20
CA GLU A 85 4.04 -0.37 -12.34
C GLU A 85 2.80 -1.10 -11.86
N LYS A 86 2.94 -2.04 -10.91
CA LYS A 86 1.78 -2.69 -10.29
C LYS A 86 0.86 -1.69 -9.60
N ILE A 87 1.42 -0.71 -8.86
CA ILE A 87 0.63 0.36 -8.23
C ILE A 87 -0.15 1.15 -9.29
N LEU A 88 0.46 1.53 -10.42
CA LEU A 88 -0.22 2.21 -11.53
C LEU A 88 -1.44 1.40 -12.00
N HIS A 89 -1.23 0.10 -12.28
CA HIS A 89 -2.30 -0.78 -12.75
C HIS A 89 -3.44 -0.91 -11.75
N ILE A 90 -3.13 -1.17 -10.47
CA ILE A 90 -4.18 -1.38 -9.46
C ILE A 90 -4.89 -0.09 -9.06
N THR A 91 -4.29 1.09 -9.26
CA THR A 91 -4.89 2.38 -8.87
C THR A 91 -5.66 3.04 -10.02
N GLY A 92 -5.35 2.71 -11.27
CA GLY A 92 -6.09 3.17 -12.45
C GLY A 92 -5.80 4.65 -12.75
N GLN A 93 -6.85 5.46 -12.99
CA GLN A 93 -6.69 6.85 -13.43
C GLN A 93 -5.87 7.75 -12.48
N LYS A 94 -5.87 7.45 -11.18
CA LYS A 94 -5.10 8.20 -10.17
C LYS A 94 -3.67 7.68 -10.00
N GLY A 95 -3.26 6.68 -10.78
CA GLY A 95 -2.04 5.92 -10.49
C GLY A 95 -0.78 6.73 -10.57
N ASP A 96 -0.63 7.58 -11.58
CA ASP A 96 0.56 8.42 -11.73
C ASP A 96 0.78 9.29 -10.50
N ILE A 97 -0.28 9.96 -10.03
CA ILE A 97 -0.24 10.83 -8.86
C ILE A 97 0.08 10.02 -7.59
N VAL A 98 -0.49 8.82 -7.45
CA VAL A 98 -0.21 7.93 -6.31
C VAL A 98 1.25 7.48 -6.30
N VAL A 99 1.81 7.09 -7.45
CA VAL A 99 3.21 6.66 -7.55
C VAL A 99 4.15 7.82 -7.27
N ILE A 100 3.90 9.00 -7.83
CA ILE A 100 4.68 10.21 -7.55
C ILE A 100 4.68 10.48 -6.05
N LYS A 101 3.50 10.48 -5.41
CA LYS A 101 3.36 10.71 -3.97
C LYS A 101 4.16 9.69 -3.16
N ILE A 102 4.07 8.40 -3.47
CA ILE A 102 4.82 7.36 -2.75
C ILE A 102 6.33 7.57 -2.92
N LYS A 103 6.80 7.85 -4.15
CA LYS A 103 8.21 8.12 -4.44
C LYS A 103 8.73 9.33 -3.65
N GLU A 104 7.94 10.41 -3.56
CA GLU A 104 8.26 11.59 -2.76
C GLU A 104 8.34 11.28 -1.25
N LEU A 105 7.38 10.50 -0.73
CA LEU A 105 7.33 10.11 0.68
C LEU A 105 8.53 9.28 1.10
N ILE A 106 9.01 8.39 0.21
CA ILE A 106 10.14 7.51 0.51
C ILE A 106 11.50 8.02 0.04
N ASN A 107 11.55 9.21 -0.57
CA ASN A 107 12.73 9.77 -1.23
C ASN A 107 13.36 8.77 -2.22
N TRP A 108 12.52 8.20 -3.10
CA TRP A 108 12.90 7.18 -4.09
C TRP A 108 13.99 7.68 -5.05
#